data_AF-F5Z742-F1
#
_entry.id   AF-F5Z742-F1
#
_cell.length_a   1.000
_cell.length_b   1.000
_cell.length_c   1.000
_cell.angle_alpha   90.00
_cell.angle_beta   90.00
_cell.angle_gamma   90.00
#
_symmetry.space_group_name_H-M   'P 1'
#
loop_
_entity.id
_entity.type
_entity.pdbx_description
1 polymer ?
#
loop_
_entity_poly.entity_id
_entity_poly.type
_entity_poly.pdbx_seq_one_letter_code
_entity_poly.pdbx_strand_id
1 'polypeptide(L)' 'MAANDVEIDEVNDVGQVQVLDCQVCCQPIELGVYQQGEDLNIIAEQENG' A
#
# COMPACT_ATOMS: atom_id res chain seq x y z
N MET A 1 -12.74 -11.46 7.65
CA MET A 1 -12.01 -10.44 6.86
C MET A 1 -10.55 -10.60 7.22
N ALA A 2 -9.67 -10.86 6.24
CA ALA A 2 -8.23 -10.87 6.47
C ALA A 2 -7.68 -9.52 6.00
N ALA A 3 -6.83 -8.90 6.82
CA ALA A 3 -6.05 -7.74 6.42
C ALA A 3 -4.82 -8.20 5.67
N ASN A 4 -4.36 -7.40 4.70
CA ASN A 4 -3.02 -7.58 4.16
C ASN A 4 -2.01 -7.12 5.21
N ASP A 5 -0.99 -7.94 5.46
CA ASP A 5 0.19 -7.56 6.22
C ASP A 5 1.22 -6.99 5.23
N VAL A 6 1.69 -5.76 5.49
CA VAL A 6 2.63 -5.04 4.61
C VAL A 6 3.69 -4.37 5.47
N GLU A 7 4.95 -4.65 5.19
CA GLU A 7 6.10 -3.96 5.79
C GLU A 7 6.46 -2.74 4.93
N ILE A 8 6.71 -1.59 5.57
CA ILE A 8 7.07 -0.34 4.90
C ILE A 8 8.51 0.04 5.27
N ASP A 9 9.33 0.30 4.26
CA ASP A 9 10.64 0.93 4.38
C ASP A 9 10.52 2.44 4.13
N GLU A 10 10.65 3.23 5.19
CA GLU A 10 10.49 4.69 5.15
C GLU A 10 11.48 5.39 4.20
N VAL A 11 12.64 4.78 3.91
CA VAL A 11 13.66 5.36 3.04
C VAL A 11 13.37 5.07 1.57
N ASN A 12 12.86 3.88 1.28
CA ASN A 12 12.73 3.40 -0.10
C ASN A 12 11.30 3.46 -0.64
N ASP A 13 10.29 3.38 0.23
CA ASP A 13 8.89 3.26 -0.20
C ASP A 13 8.17 4.60 -0.24
N VAL A 14 8.63 5.60 0.52
CA VAL A 14 8.02 6.93 0.53
C VAL A 14 8.08 7.55 -0.87
N GLY A 15 6.92 7.96 -1.38
CA GLY A 15 6.75 8.50 -2.73
C GLY A 15 6.70 7.45 -3.84
N GLN A 16 6.74 6.16 -3.50
CA GLN A 16 6.55 5.05 -4.43
C GLN A 16 5.12 4.50 -4.36
N VAL A 17 4.72 3.83 -5.44
CA VAL A 17 3.52 3.00 -5.50
C VAL A 17 3.95 1.55 -5.67
N GLN A 18 3.42 0.68 -4.82
CA GLN A 18 3.67 -0.76 -4.84
C GLN A 18 2.40 -1.48 -5.31
N VAL A 19 2.54 -2.53 -6.10
CA VAL A 19 1.42 -3.39 -6.47
C VAL A 19 1.49 -4.67 -5.65
N LEU A 20 0.44 -4.92 -4.87
CA LEU A 20 0.31 -6.05 -3.96
C LEU A 20 -0.87 -6.91 -4.38
N ASP A 21 -0.83 -8.21 -4.09
CA ASP A 21 -2.00 -9.07 -4.23
C ASP A 21 -2.87 -9.03 -2.95
N CYS A 22 -4.19 -8.83 -3.11
CA CYS A 22 -5.12 -8.97 -2.01
C CYS A 22 -5.08 -10.40 -1.45
N GLN A 23 -4.80 -10.57 -0.16
CA GLN A 23 -4.69 -11.89 0.49
C GLN A 23 -6.04 -12.62 0.61
N VAL A 24 -7.15 -11.94 0.29
CA VAL A 24 -8.50 -12.53 0.32
C VAL A 24 -8.98 -12.95 -1.06
N CYS A 25 -8.80 -12.10 -2.07
CA CYS A 25 -9.38 -12.29 -3.41
C CYS A 25 -8.35 -12.35 -4.55
N CYS A 26 -7.05 -12.25 -4.26
CA CYS A 26 -5.96 -12.26 -5.24
C CYS A 26 -6.15 -11.23 -6.38
N GLN A 27 -6.80 -10.10 -6.08
CA GLN A 27 -6.89 -8.96 -6.99
C GLN A 27 -5.78 -7.97 -6.67
N PRO A 28 -5.24 -7.26 -7.67
CA PRO A 28 -4.19 -6.28 -7.46
C PRO A 28 -4.69 -5.11 -6.60
N ILE A 29 -3.81 -4.63 -5.72
CA ILE A 29 -3.98 -3.44 -4.89
C ILE A 29 -2.78 -2.53 -5.14
N GLU A 30 -3.04 -1.29 -5.51
CA GLU A 30 -2.01 -0.25 -5.56
C GLU A 30 -1.89 0.40 -4.17
N LEU A 31 -0.70 0.35 -3.60
CA LEU A 31 -0.38 0.92 -2.30
C LEU A 31 0.61 2.09 -2.47
N GLY A 32 0.14 3.30 -2.19
CA GLY A 32 0.98 4.50 -2.14
C GLY A 32 1.38 4.85 -0.72
N VAL A 33 2.67 5.15 -0.50
CA VAL A 33 3.20 5.61 0.78
C VAL A 33 3.60 7.07 0.67
N TYR A 34 3.04 7.94 1.52
CA TYR A 34 3.28 9.37 1.49
C TYR A 34 3.69 9.90 2.86
N GLN A 35 4.74 10.69 2.92
CA GLN A 35 5.14 11.35 4.15
C GLN A 35 4.42 12.70 4.30
N GLN A 36 3.79 12.92 5.45
CA GLN A 36 3.21 14.20 5.86
C GLN A 36 3.84 14.66 7.17
N GLY A 37 4.98 15.36 7.07
CA GLY A 37 5.76 15.75 8.24
C GLY A 37 6.44 14.55 8.88
N GLU A 38 6.13 14.28 10.14
CA GLU A 38 6.65 13.11 10.89
C GLU A 38 5.75 11.87 10.73
N ASP A 39 4.56 12.02 10.13
CA ASP A 39 3.60 10.94 9.93
C ASP A 39 3.70 10.32 8.53
N LEU A 40 3.42 9.01 8.45
CA LEU A 40 3.22 8.30 7.19
C LEU A 40 1.73 8.13 6.92
N ASN A 41 1.32 8.48 5.71
CA ASN A 41 -0.02 8.27 5.19
C ASN A 41 0.02 7.19 4.10
N ILE A 42 -0.84 6.18 4.25
CA ILE A 42 -0.93 5.04 3.33
C ILE A 42 -2.25 5.12 2.59
N ILE A 43 -2.19 5.03 1.26
CA ILE A 43 -3.37 4.97 0.39
C ILE A 43 -3.35 3.61 -0.29
N ALA A 44 -4.46 2.88 -0.19
CA ALA A 44 -4.64 1.58 -0.81
C ALA A 44 -5.86 1.64 -1.74
N GLU A 45 -5.65 1.42 -3.03
CA GLU A 45 -6.70 1.44 -4.05
C GLU A 45 -6.75 0.07 -4.75
N GLN A 46 -7.95 -0.48 -4.89
CA GLN A 46 -8.15 -1.64 -5.76
C GLN A 46 -8.44 -1.11 -7.15
N GLU A 47 -7.69 -1.56 -8.16
CA GLU A 47 -8.07 -1.32 -9.55
C GLU A 47 -9.39 -2.07 -9.82
N ASN A 48 -10.51 -1.38 -9.64
CA ASN A 48 -11.79 -1.80 -10.19
C ASN A 48 -11.81 -1.34 -11.65
N GLY A 49 -11.41 -2.23 -12.55
CA GLY A 49 -11.60 -2.05 -13.99
C GLY A 49 -13.06 -1.88 -14.40
#